data_AF-A0AAW6CDC4-F1
#
_entry.id   AF-A0AAW6CDC4-F1
#
_cell.length_a   1.000
_cell.length_b   1.000
_cell.length_c   1.000
_cell.angle_alpha   90.00
_cell.angle_beta   90.00
_cell.angle_gamma   90.00
#
_symmetry.space_group_name_H-M   'P 1'
#
loop_
_entity.id
_entity.type
_entity.pdbx_description
1 polymer ?
#
loop_
_entity_poly.entity_id
_entity_poly.type
_entity_poly.pdbx_seq_one_letter_code
_entity_poly.pdbx_strand_id
1 'polypeptide(L)'
;MMKNLFEQSRSHWVRYDHYELKTAEDGKRYITPGKSAKPDVYNPLKEVPNIVLDALNVGMLMMGRKPEAEVEKAIMEFITRYGLLGLMTALPTTPSFMDYEAVYLPKNHFIKEESMATDKYLSLFYPFDQLDVVKKGIESTWNVSGDRTMIALTMTFMDEPMAKNMSFQREYAEPYDWVAQQFKDWAFTLTTAFFYYNDYAFMGEDERGLHRKAMAAFGGIAPSYHIELLDKPTIYWDFHSLLLGIQMMFSFMLVDSDQPLRLCKHCQKVFLGSRSNAAFCSPRCKNQCNVYKSRGKNNNI
;
A
#
# COMPACT_ATOMS: atom_id res chain seq x y z
N MET A 1 -12.52 6.33 16.26
CA MET A 1 -11.37 7.25 16.43
C MET A 1 -10.88 7.87 15.11
N MET A 2 -10.80 7.12 14.00
CA MET A 2 -10.25 7.60 12.71
C MET A 2 -10.94 8.84 12.08
N LYS A 3 -12.25 9.02 12.24
CA LYS A 3 -13.01 10.07 11.51
C LYS A 3 -12.54 11.51 11.79
N ASN A 4 -11.94 11.78 12.96
CA ASN A 4 -11.41 13.10 13.30
C ASN A 4 -9.94 13.30 12.95
N LEU A 5 -9.17 12.23 12.74
CA LEU A 5 -7.72 12.37 12.61
C LEU A 5 -7.32 12.89 11.23
N PHE A 6 -8.06 12.49 10.19
CA PHE A 6 -7.77 12.85 8.79
C PHE A 6 -8.82 13.78 8.19
N GLU A 7 -9.52 14.54 9.03
CA GLU A 7 -10.50 15.52 8.57
C GLU A 7 -9.85 16.55 7.61
N GLN A 8 -8.58 16.87 7.86
CA GLN A 8 -7.76 17.76 7.05
C GLN A 8 -6.54 17.00 6.53
N SER A 9 -6.58 16.66 5.24
CA SER A 9 -5.53 15.87 4.60
C SER A 9 -5.36 16.22 3.13
N ARG A 10 -4.10 16.37 2.68
CA ARG A 10 -3.72 16.42 1.27
C ARG A 10 -3.46 14.99 0.77
N SER A 11 -4.55 14.28 0.54
CA SER A 11 -4.54 12.83 0.25
C SER A 11 -4.92 12.46 -1.17
N HIS A 12 -5.15 13.43 -2.06
CA HIS A 12 -5.54 13.15 -3.44
C HIS A 12 -4.53 12.24 -4.13
N TRP A 13 -5.04 11.22 -4.82
CA TRP A 13 -4.28 10.21 -5.53
C TRP A 13 -4.83 10.02 -6.94
N VAL A 14 -3.99 9.53 -7.85
CA VAL A 14 -4.38 9.25 -9.23
C VAL A 14 -4.43 7.74 -9.44
N ARG A 15 -5.53 7.27 -10.01
CA ARG A 15 -5.66 5.92 -10.56
C ARG A 15 -6.04 6.00 -12.02
N TYR A 16 -5.79 4.94 -12.77
CA TYR A 16 -6.18 4.83 -14.17
C TYR A 16 -7.27 3.76 -14.33
N ASP A 17 -8.13 3.92 -15.34
CA ASP A 17 -9.21 2.97 -15.63
C ASP A 17 -8.72 1.55 -16.02
N HIS A 18 -7.48 1.41 -16.45
CA HIS A 18 -6.81 0.13 -16.63
C HIS A 18 -5.28 0.23 -16.54
N TYR A 19 -4.67 -0.89 -16.15
CA TYR A 19 -3.23 -1.08 -16.04
C TYR A 19 -2.81 -2.33 -16.79
N GLU A 20 -1.54 -2.40 -17.18
CA GLU A 20 -0.95 -3.55 -17.86
C GLU A 20 0.35 -3.99 -17.17
N LEU A 21 0.65 -5.29 -17.28
CA LEU A 21 1.95 -5.83 -16.93
C LEU A 21 2.85 -5.77 -18.16
N LYS A 22 3.99 -5.09 -18.02
CA LYS A 22 5.04 -5.04 -19.03
C LYS A 22 6.32 -5.66 -18.51
N THR A 23 7.02 -6.38 -19.37
CA THR A 23 8.34 -6.93 -19.07
C THR A 23 9.41 -6.01 -19.66
N ALA A 24 10.35 -5.55 -18.82
CA ALA A 24 11.51 -4.77 -19.24
C ALA A 24 12.59 -5.67 -19.86
N GLU A 25 13.61 -5.06 -20.48
CA GLU A 25 14.72 -5.77 -21.12
C GLU A 25 15.51 -6.67 -20.16
N ASP A 26 15.55 -6.31 -18.88
CA ASP A 26 16.19 -7.10 -17.81
C ASP A 26 15.32 -8.28 -17.31
N GLY A 27 14.16 -8.50 -17.93
CA GLY A 27 13.21 -9.57 -17.59
C GLY A 27 12.30 -9.26 -16.40
N LYS A 28 12.46 -8.11 -15.73
CA LYS A 28 11.57 -7.72 -14.62
C LYS A 28 10.21 -7.28 -15.15
N ARG A 29 9.17 -7.63 -14.41
CA ARG A 29 7.79 -7.22 -14.69
C ARG A 29 7.43 -5.94 -13.93
N TYR A 30 6.74 -5.04 -14.60
CA TYR A 30 6.28 -3.77 -14.06
C TYR A 30 4.78 -3.59 -14.31
N ILE A 31 4.11 -2.98 -13.34
CA ILE A 31 2.73 -2.54 -13.46
C ILE A 31 2.74 -1.08 -13.90
N THR A 32 2.07 -0.75 -15.00
CA THR A 32 2.05 0.60 -15.58
C THR A 32 0.68 0.92 -16.17
N PRO A 33 0.23 2.18 -16.18
CA PRO A 33 -0.98 2.56 -16.87
C PRO A 33 -0.97 2.13 -18.35
N GLY A 34 -2.12 1.70 -18.87
CA GLY A 34 -2.26 1.44 -20.30
C GLY A 34 -2.04 2.71 -21.13
N LYS A 35 -1.55 2.56 -22.37
CA LYS A 35 -1.27 3.71 -23.26
C LYS A 35 -2.46 4.65 -23.45
N SER A 36 -3.68 4.12 -23.51
CA SER A 36 -4.93 4.87 -23.67
C SER A 36 -5.72 5.04 -22.37
N ALA A 37 -5.15 4.66 -21.22
CA ALA A 37 -5.83 4.67 -19.94
C ALA A 37 -6.17 6.09 -19.49
N LYS A 38 -7.33 6.27 -18.88
CA LYS A 38 -7.79 7.58 -18.42
C LYS A 38 -7.54 7.74 -16.92
N PRO A 39 -6.89 8.82 -16.48
CA PRO A 39 -6.69 9.08 -15.06
C PRO A 39 -7.99 9.55 -14.39
N ASP A 40 -8.12 9.20 -13.12
CA ASP A 40 -9.17 9.63 -12.20
C ASP A 40 -8.52 10.08 -10.88
N VAL A 41 -8.85 11.31 -10.45
CA VAL A 41 -8.36 11.87 -9.19
C VAL A 41 -9.37 11.60 -8.09
N TYR A 42 -8.94 10.95 -7.03
CA TYR A 42 -9.82 10.59 -5.91
C TYR A 42 -9.12 10.75 -4.57
N ASN A 43 -9.88 10.62 -3.48
CA ASN A 43 -9.34 10.63 -2.12
C ASN A 43 -9.37 9.20 -1.52
N PRO A 44 -8.21 8.54 -1.35
CA PRO A 44 -8.11 7.19 -0.80
C PRO A 44 -8.67 7.03 0.61
N LEU A 45 -8.70 8.10 1.41
CA LEU A 45 -9.25 8.05 2.76
C LEU A 45 -10.76 7.81 2.77
N LYS A 46 -11.46 8.15 1.68
CA LYS A 46 -12.88 7.85 1.50
C LYS A 46 -13.14 6.36 1.18
N GLU A 47 -12.10 5.62 0.80
CA GLU A 47 -12.18 4.18 0.50
C GLU A 47 -11.91 3.31 1.75
N VAL A 48 -11.57 3.91 2.89
CA VAL A 48 -11.42 3.20 4.16
C VAL A 48 -12.78 2.73 4.66
N PRO A 49 -12.92 1.47 5.12
CA PRO A 49 -11.85 0.50 5.40
C PRO A 49 -11.50 -0.44 4.24
N ASN A 50 -12.21 -0.35 3.12
CA ASN A 50 -12.13 -1.33 2.04
C ASN A 50 -10.75 -1.39 1.40
N ILE A 51 -10.08 -0.25 1.20
CA ILE A 51 -8.72 -0.24 0.63
C ILE A 51 -7.72 -1.05 1.47
N VAL A 52 -7.80 -0.93 2.80
CA VAL A 52 -6.94 -1.71 3.72
C VAL A 52 -7.33 -3.18 3.72
N LEU A 53 -8.64 -3.48 3.77
CA LEU A 53 -9.13 -4.86 3.74
C LEU A 53 -8.79 -5.58 2.43
N ASP A 54 -8.89 -4.89 1.30
CA ASP A 54 -8.55 -5.44 -0.01
C ASP A 54 -7.05 -5.71 -0.09
N ALA A 55 -6.21 -4.77 0.35
CA ALA A 55 -4.75 -4.95 0.42
C ALA A 55 -4.34 -6.15 1.29
N LEU A 56 -4.92 -6.26 2.49
CA LEU A 56 -4.66 -7.39 3.39
C LEU A 56 -5.12 -8.72 2.79
N ASN A 57 -6.27 -8.72 2.10
CA ASN A 57 -6.79 -9.93 1.48
C ASN A 57 -5.96 -10.40 0.26
N VAL A 58 -5.38 -9.48 -0.52
CA VAL A 58 -4.39 -9.82 -1.55
C VAL A 58 -3.20 -10.52 -0.91
N GLY A 59 -2.63 -9.95 0.16
CA GLY A 59 -1.52 -10.57 0.89
C GLY A 59 -1.88 -11.94 1.49
N MET A 60 -3.12 -12.13 1.97
CA MET A 60 -3.58 -13.42 2.49
C MET A 60 -3.64 -14.52 1.42
N LEU A 61 -3.86 -14.20 0.14
CA LEU A 61 -3.76 -15.18 -0.94
C LEU A 61 -2.34 -15.76 -1.04
N MET A 62 -1.33 -14.90 -0.90
CA MET A 62 0.08 -15.29 -0.91
C MET A 62 0.44 -16.10 0.34
N MET A 63 -0.03 -15.68 1.52
CA MET A 63 0.16 -16.43 2.76
C MET A 63 -0.49 -17.81 2.70
N GLY A 64 -1.64 -17.93 2.02
CA GLY A 64 -2.34 -19.18 1.74
C GLY A 64 -1.77 -20.00 0.58
N ARG A 65 -0.65 -19.58 -0.03
CA ARG A 65 0.00 -20.25 -1.18
C ARG A 65 -0.96 -20.51 -2.34
N LYS A 66 -1.82 -19.54 -2.64
CA LYS A 66 -2.70 -19.59 -3.82
C LYS A 66 -1.89 -19.59 -5.13
N PRO A 67 -2.44 -20.11 -6.24
CA PRO A 67 -1.77 -20.09 -7.53
C PRO A 67 -1.35 -18.67 -7.94
N GLU A 68 -0.20 -18.54 -8.59
CA GLU A 68 0.37 -17.23 -8.98
C GLU A 68 -0.63 -16.41 -9.83
N ALA A 69 -1.34 -17.05 -10.76
CA ALA A 69 -2.35 -16.38 -11.59
C ALA A 69 -3.52 -15.79 -10.77
N GLU A 70 -3.89 -16.40 -9.64
CA GLU A 70 -4.94 -15.87 -8.75
C GLU A 70 -4.42 -14.65 -7.98
N VAL A 71 -3.16 -14.68 -7.55
CA VAL A 71 -2.49 -13.57 -6.86
C VAL A 71 -2.30 -12.40 -7.81
N GLU A 72 -1.76 -12.64 -9.01
CA GLU A 72 -1.53 -11.61 -10.03
C GLU A 72 -2.83 -10.90 -10.39
N LYS A 73 -3.91 -11.67 -10.61
CA LYS A 73 -5.23 -11.11 -10.86
C LYS A 73 -5.69 -10.22 -9.71
N ALA A 74 -5.55 -10.67 -8.46
CA ALA A 74 -5.98 -9.89 -7.29
C ALA A 74 -5.16 -8.60 -7.11
N ILE A 75 -3.86 -8.64 -7.41
CA ILE A 75 -2.99 -7.44 -7.43
C ILE A 75 -3.46 -6.48 -8.52
N MET A 76 -3.68 -6.94 -9.74
CA MET A 76 -4.13 -6.09 -10.84
C MET A 76 -5.52 -5.49 -10.60
N GLU A 77 -6.44 -6.25 -9.98
CA GLU A 77 -7.75 -5.74 -9.55
C GLU A 77 -7.60 -4.64 -8.48
N PHE A 78 -6.69 -4.83 -7.51
CA PHE A 78 -6.39 -3.80 -6.51
C PHE A 78 -5.83 -2.52 -7.16
N ILE A 79 -4.81 -2.65 -8.00
CA ILE A 79 -4.15 -1.51 -8.65
C ILE A 79 -5.13 -0.78 -9.58
N THR A 80 -5.97 -1.51 -10.33
CA THR A 80 -7.01 -0.89 -11.16
C THR A 80 -8.01 -0.09 -10.31
N ARG A 81 -8.35 -0.59 -9.11
CA ARG A 81 -9.31 0.07 -8.24
C ARG A 81 -8.74 1.28 -7.50
N TYR A 82 -7.48 1.22 -7.05
CA TYR A 82 -6.90 2.21 -6.13
C TYR A 82 -5.69 2.96 -6.69
N GLY A 83 -5.14 2.52 -7.81
CA GLY A 83 -3.91 3.05 -8.39
C GLY A 83 -2.65 2.37 -7.88
N LEU A 84 -1.50 2.82 -8.41
CA LEU A 84 -0.16 2.37 -7.99
C LEU A 84 0.13 2.81 -6.55
N LEU A 85 1.04 2.10 -5.88
CA LEU A 85 1.31 2.30 -4.46
C LEU A 85 2.10 3.58 -4.16
N GLY A 86 2.74 4.20 -5.15
CA GLY A 86 3.65 5.33 -4.95
C GLY A 86 4.93 4.88 -4.25
N LEU A 87 5.57 3.80 -4.72
CA LEU A 87 6.81 3.27 -4.14
C LEU A 87 7.97 4.29 -4.25
N MET A 88 8.01 5.07 -5.33
CA MET A 88 9.07 6.05 -5.57
C MET A 88 9.14 7.14 -4.49
N THR A 89 7.99 7.50 -3.90
CA THR A 89 7.91 8.47 -2.82
C THR A 89 7.86 7.81 -1.44
N ALA A 90 7.52 6.52 -1.36
CA ALA A 90 7.47 5.77 -0.09
C ALA A 90 8.84 5.35 0.43
N LEU A 91 9.76 5.00 -0.46
CA LEU A 91 11.05 4.40 -0.10
C LEU A 91 12.09 5.41 0.39
N PRO A 92 12.22 6.62 -0.16
CA PRO A 92 13.19 7.61 0.32
C PRO A 92 12.84 8.16 1.69
N THR A 93 13.85 8.62 2.44
CA THR A 93 13.67 9.25 3.75
C THR A 93 12.79 10.50 3.73
N THR A 94 12.61 11.12 2.55
CA THR A 94 11.75 12.28 2.33
C THR A 94 11.07 12.21 0.96
N PRO A 95 9.79 12.59 0.84
CA PRO A 95 9.10 12.67 -0.45
C PRO A 95 9.67 13.77 -1.36
N SER A 96 10.37 14.75 -0.79
CA SER A 96 11.04 15.84 -1.52
C SER A 96 12.48 15.50 -1.91
N PHE A 97 12.81 14.23 -2.12
CA PHE A 97 14.19 13.81 -2.44
C PHE A 97 14.75 14.47 -3.72
N MET A 98 13.88 14.99 -4.59
CA MET A 98 14.27 15.73 -5.79
C MET A 98 15.03 17.03 -5.46
N ASP A 99 14.83 17.59 -4.26
CA ASP A 99 15.47 18.83 -3.78
C ASP A 99 16.85 18.59 -3.14
N TYR A 100 17.31 17.33 -3.12
CA TYR A 100 18.59 16.91 -2.54
C TYR A 100 19.55 16.46 -3.63
N GLU A 101 20.85 16.48 -3.37
CA GLU A 101 21.87 16.04 -4.35
C GLU A 101 21.70 14.55 -4.73
N ALA A 102 21.31 13.73 -3.76
CA ALA A 102 21.10 12.30 -3.93
C ALA A 102 19.82 11.85 -3.21
N VAL A 103 19.33 10.67 -3.59
CA VAL A 103 18.21 10.02 -2.91
C VAL A 103 18.75 9.26 -1.71
N TYR A 104 18.37 9.70 -0.51
CA TYR A 104 18.74 9.03 0.74
C TYR A 104 17.68 8.02 1.13
N LEU A 105 18.11 6.78 1.35
CA LEU A 105 17.24 5.64 1.57
C LEU A 105 17.45 5.09 2.99
N PRO A 106 16.38 4.90 3.77
CA PRO A 106 16.47 4.11 4.98
C PRO A 106 16.76 2.66 4.61
N LYS A 107 17.30 1.88 5.56
CA LYS A 107 17.46 0.43 5.37
C LYS A 107 16.09 -0.19 5.11
N ASN A 108 15.90 -0.69 3.90
CA ASN A 108 14.69 -1.37 3.46
C ASN A 108 15.07 -2.65 2.69
N HIS A 109 14.12 -3.56 2.48
CA HIS A 109 14.41 -4.84 1.83
C HIS A 109 14.44 -4.78 0.30
N PHE A 110 14.04 -3.66 -0.32
CA PHE A 110 13.99 -3.50 -1.77
C PHE A 110 15.33 -2.98 -2.29
N ILE A 111 15.88 -1.97 -1.62
CA ILE A 111 17.13 -1.29 -1.95
C ILE A 111 18.02 -1.30 -0.71
N LYS A 112 19.24 -1.85 -0.85
CA LYS A 112 20.17 -2.02 0.27
C LYS A 112 21.13 -0.85 0.42
N GLU A 113 21.32 -0.07 -0.65
CA GLU A 113 22.10 1.14 -0.66
C GLU A 113 21.45 2.22 0.21
N GLU A 114 22.26 2.92 1.03
CA GLU A 114 21.79 4.01 1.91
C GLU A 114 21.63 5.34 1.14
N SER A 115 22.22 5.44 -0.05
CA SER A 115 22.08 6.58 -0.96
C SER A 115 22.20 6.15 -2.42
N MET A 116 21.50 6.83 -3.32
CA MET A 116 21.54 6.58 -4.76
C MET A 116 21.50 7.88 -5.56
N ALA A 117 22.20 7.93 -6.70
CA ALA A 117 22.06 9.03 -7.65
C ALA A 117 20.60 9.13 -8.14
N THR A 118 20.11 10.37 -8.34
CA THR A 118 18.67 10.60 -8.62
C THR A 118 18.23 9.95 -9.92
N ASP A 119 19.02 10.05 -10.98
CA ASP A 119 18.78 9.43 -12.28
C ASP A 119 18.69 7.89 -12.18
N LYS A 120 19.63 7.26 -11.47
CA LYS A 120 19.63 5.83 -11.22
C LYS A 120 18.39 5.42 -10.41
N TYR A 121 17.99 6.21 -9.42
CA TYR A 121 16.80 5.94 -8.64
C TYR A 121 15.51 6.06 -9.48
N LEU A 122 15.38 7.12 -10.28
CA LEU A 122 14.23 7.30 -11.17
C LEU A 122 14.11 6.17 -12.20
N SER A 123 15.21 5.63 -12.71
CA SER A 123 15.19 4.49 -13.65
C SER A 123 14.55 3.22 -13.08
N LEU A 124 14.46 3.08 -11.75
CA LEU A 124 13.74 1.97 -11.10
C LEU A 124 12.23 2.05 -11.31
N PHE A 125 11.70 3.23 -11.66
CA PHE A 125 10.27 3.49 -11.83
C PHE A 125 9.89 4.04 -13.21
N TYR A 126 10.88 4.34 -14.04
CA TYR A 126 10.72 4.74 -15.44
C TYR A 126 11.54 3.80 -16.35
N PRO A 127 11.17 2.50 -16.41
CA PRO A 127 11.99 1.50 -17.09
C PRO A 127 11.81 1.48 -18.61
N PHE A 128 10.76 2.13 -19.15
CA PHE A 128 10.41 2.06 -20.57
C PHE A 128 10.66 3.37 -21.33
N ASP A 129 10.42 4.50 -20.68
CA ASP A 129 10.50 5.82 -21.27
C ASP A 129 11.42 6.70 -20.40
N GLN A 130 12.46 7.28 -21.02
CA GLN A 130 13.34 8.20 -20.33
C GLN A 130 12.64 9.53 -20.10
N LEU A 131 12.70 10.02 -18.86
CA LEU A 131 12.18 11.32 -18.52
C LEU A 131 13.14 12.43 -18.96
N ASP A 132 12.58 13.54 -19.44
CA ASP A 132 13.31 14.80 -19.60
C ASP A 132 13.44 15.51 -18.25
N VAL A 133 14.31 14.97 -17.39
CA VAL A 133 14.69 15.56 -16.10
C VAL A 133 16.10 16.09 -16.19
N VAL A 134 16.27 17.38 -15.91
CA VAL A 134 17.57 18.02 -15.74
C VAL A 134 17.76 18.29 -14.26
N LYS A 135 18.80 17.68 -13.68
CA LYS A 135 19.21 17.92 -12.29
C LYS A 135 20.57 18.61 -12.26
N LYS A 136 20.64 19.78 -11.62
CA LYS A 136 21.85 20.57 -11.38
C LYS A 136 22.01 20.81 -9.88
N GLY A 137 22.69 19.87 -9.21
CA GLY A 137 22.81 19.89 -7.75
C GLY A 137 21.44 19.67 -7.10
N ILE A 138 20.92 20.70 -6.43
CA ILE A 138 19.59 20.69 -5.79
C ILE A 138 18.46 21.19 -6.71
N GLU A 139 18.80 21.85 -7.82
CA GLU A 139 17.80 22.31 -8.78
C GLU A 139 17.40 21.17 -9.72
N SER A 140 16.11 20.86 -9.74
CA SER A 140 15.53 19.86 -10.65
C SER A 140 14.47 20.52 -11.52
N THR A 141 14.54 20.29 -12.83
CA THR A 141 13.48 20.66 -13.78
C THR A 141 13.04 19.42 -14.53
N TRP A 142 11.73 19.26 -14.67
CA TRP A 142 11.14 18.13 -15.38
C TRP A 142 10.09 18.65 -16.37
N ASN A 143 10.23 18.26 -17.64
CA ASN A 143 9.35 18.70 -18.70
C ASN A 143 8.30 17.64 -19.03
N VAL A 144 7.03 18.03 -18.97
CA VAL A 144 5.91 17.23 -19.48
C VAL A 144 5.50 17.80 -20.82
N SER A 145 5.71 17.03 -21.89
CA SER A 145 5.38 17.46 -23.24
C SER A 145 4.55 16.40 -23.96
N GLY A 146 3.73 16.82 -24.93
CA GLY A 146 3.03 15.91 -25.85
C GLY A 146 1.68 15.35 -25.39
N ASP A 147 1.45 15.11 -24.08
CA ASP A 147 0.14 14.65 -23.56
C ASP A 147 -0.55 15.75 -22.73
N ARG A 148 -1.63 16.31 -23.27
CA ARG A 148 -2.46 17.35 -22.60
C ARG A 148 -3.03 16.87 -21.26
N THR A 149 -3.32 15.57 -21.13
CA THR A 149 -3.83 14.98 -19.90
C THR A 149 -2.76 14.99 -18.83
N MET A 150 -1.52 14.62 -19.19
CA MET A 150 -0.39 14.64 -18.27
C MET A 150 -0.05 16.06 -17.84
N ILE A 151 -0.06 17.03 -18.77
CA ILE A 151 0.11 18.46 -18.43
C ILE A 151 -0.97 18.91 -17.43
N ALA A 152 -2.23 18.54 -17.64
CA ALA A 152 -3.31 18.91 -16.73
C ALA A 152 -3.15 18.29 -15.33
N LEU A 153 -2.73 17.02 -15.24
CA LEU A 153 -2.38 16.40 -13.96
C LEU A 153 -1.21 17.14 -13.30
N THR A 154 -0.17 17.48 -14.06
CA THR A 154 0.99 18.18 -13.54
C THR A 154 0.60 19.54 -12.96
N MET A 155 -0.26 20.30 -13.64
CA MET A 155 -0.78 21.57 -13.12
C MET A 155 -1.68 21.38 -11.88
N THR A 156 -2.48 20.30 -11.84
CA THR A 156 -3.37 20.01 -10.71
C THR A 156 -2.60 19.77 -9.42
N PHE A 157 -1.41 19.17 -9.51
CA PHE A 157 -0.55 18.82 -8.38
C PHE A 157 0.75 19.64 -8.35
N MET A 158 0.70 20.90 -8.84
CA MET A 158 1.91 21.74 -8.92
C MET A 158 2.45 22.18 -7.55
N ASP A 159 1.58 22.27 -6.54
CA ASP A 159 1.94 22.66 -5.16
C ASP A 159 2.38 21.47 -4.29
N GLU A 160 2.46 20.27 -4.89
CA GLU A 160 2.85 19.03 -4.23
C GLU A 160 4.28 18.65 -4.62
N PRO A 161 4.99 17.81 -3.83
CA PRO A 161 6.35 17.40 -4.15
C PRO A 161 6.46 16.82 -5.58
N MET A 162 7.49 17.24 -6.31
CA MET A 162 7.70 16.86 -7.72
C MET A 162 7.61 15.35 -7.93
N ALA A 163 8.22 14.55 -7.05
CA ALA A 163 8.19 13.09 -7.15
C ALA A 163 6.77 12.49 -7.02
N LYS A 164 5.88 13.11 -6.23
CA LYS A 164 4.47 12.68 -6.16
C LYS A 164 3.78 12.92 -7.50
N ASN A 165 3.98 14.09 -8.09
CA ASN A 165 3.43 14.44 -9.39
C ASN A 165 3.95 13.51 -10.51
N MET A 166 5.25 13.22 -10.49
CA MET A 166 5.87 12.22 -11.35
C MET A 166 5.21 10.84 -11.19
N SER A 167 4.89 10.41 -9.97
CA SER A 167 4.21 9.10 -9.76
C SER A 167 2.80 9.00 -10.37
N PHE A 168 2.22 10.12 -10.80
CA PHE A 168 0.91 10.17 -11.46
C PHE A 168 0.98 10.19 -12.98
N GLN A 169 2.18 10.10 -13.55
CA GLN A 169 2.38 10.13 -14.99
C GLN A 169 2.17 8.75 -15.61
N ARG A 170 1.88 8.73 -16.91
CA ARG A 170 1.58 7.50 -17.63
C ARG A 170 2.80 6.59 -17.74
N GLU A 171 3.98 7.18 -17.81
CA GLU A 171 5.27 6.52 -17.94
C GLU A 171 5.74 5.91 -16.61
N TYR A 172 5.11 6.31 -15.49
CA TYR A 172 5.42 5.75 -14.18
C TYR A 172 5.02 4.27 -14.12
N ALA A 173 5.92 3.46 -13.58
CA ALA A 173 5.72 2.04 -13.42
C ALA A 173 6.31 1.54 -12.10
N GLU A 174 5.67 0.53 -11.50
CA GLU A 174 6.15 -0.09 -10.27
C GLU A 174 6.57 -1.54 -10.50
N PRO A 175 7.72 -2.00 -9.96
CA PRO A 175 8.11 -3.41 -10.04
C PRO A 175 7.03 -4.31 -9.42
N TYR A 176 6.50 -5.25 -10.20
CA TYR A 176 5.42 -6.13 -9.77
C TYR A 176 5.77 -6.90 -8.50
N ASP A 177 7.00 -7.44 -8.42
CA ASP A 177 7.43 -8.22 -7.26
C ASP A 177 7.52 -7.37 -5.99
N TRP A 178 7.81 -6.07 -6.10
CA TRP A 178 7.86 -5.17 -4.95
C TRP A 178 6.45 -4.86 -4.43
N VAL A 179 5.52 -4.60 -5.35
CA VAL A 179 4.10 -4.43 -5.03
C VAL A 179 3.54 -5.69 -4.37
N ALA A 180 3.81 -6.87 -4.94
CA ALA A 180 3.39 -8.16 -4.38
C ALA A 180 3.97 -8.39 -2.97
N GLN A 181 5.27 -8.13 -2.80
CA GLN A 181 5.95 -8.25 -1.52
C GLN A 181 5.33 -7.33 -0.45
N GLN A 182 4.98 -6.09 -0.80
CA GLN A 182 4.34 -5.16 0.13
C GLN A 182 2.98 -5.66 0.65
N PHE A 183 2.13 -6.24 -0.22
CA PHE A 183 0.88 -6.85 0.22
C PHE A 183 1.11 -8.01 1.18
N LYS A 184 2.12 -8.85 0.88
CA LYS A 184 2.51 -9.98 1.73
C LYS A 184 2.98 -9.51 3.10
N ASP A 185 3.74 -8.42 3.18
CA ASP A 185 4.25 -7.88 4.45
C ASP A 185 3.15 -7.31 5.34
N TRP A 186 2.14 -6.66 4.76
CA TRP A 186 0.94 -6.24 5.51
C TRP A 186 0.16 -7.44 6.05
N ALA A 187 -0.04 -8.49 5.25
CA ALA A 187 -0.69 -9.72 5.71
C ALA A 187 0.15 -10.46 6.77
N PHE A 188 1.47 -10.50 6.63
CA PHE A 188 2.37 -11.07 7.64
C PHE A 188 2.26 -10.33 8.97
N THR A 189 2.22 -9.00 8.95
CA THR A 189 2.02 -8.17 10.15
C THR A 189 0.69 -8.49 10.83
N LEU A 190 -0.41 -8.54 10.08
CA LEU A 190 -1.73 -8.89 10.61
C LEU A 190 -1.74 -10.30 11.23
N THR A 191 -1.23 -11.29 10.52
CA THR A 191 -1.21 -12.69 10.98
C THR A 191 -0.34 -12.86 12.22
N THR A 192 0.79 -12.14 12.29
CA THR A 192 1.65 -12.10 13.48
C THR A 192 0.88 -11.63 14.72
N ALA A 193 0.11 -10.53 14.60
CA ALA A 193 -0.75 -10.05 15.69
C ALA A 193 -1.85 -11.07 16.03
N PHE A 194 -2.53 -11.60 15.01
CA PHE A 194 -3.64 -12.52 15.18
C PHE A 194 -3.22 -13.80 15.92
N PHE A 195 -2.13 -14.43 15.52
CA PHE A 195 -1.65 -15.66 16.17
C PHE A 195 -1.09 -15.39 17.55
N TYR A 196 -0.36 -14.27 17.75
CA TYR A 196 0.16 -13.90 19.06
C TYR A 196 -0.92 -13.88 20.14
N TYR A 197 -2.09 -13.29 19.84
CA TYR A 197 -3.18 -13.20 20.81
C TYR A 197 -4.07 -14.46 20.87
N ASN A 198 -4.35 -15.11 19.74
CA ASN A 198 -5.24 -16.28 19.74
C ASN A 198 -4.58 -17.56 20.27
N ASP A 199 -3.28 -17.72 20.00
CA ASP A 199 -2.53 -18.91 20.38
C ASP A 199 -1.57 -18.64 21.55
N TYR A 200 -1.72 -17.48 22.20
CA TYR A 200 -0.84 -17.02 23.29
C TYR A 200 -0.56 -18.11 24.33
N ALA A 201 -1.60 -18.80 24.78
CA ALA A 201 -1.52 -19.85 25.81
C ALA A 201 -0.73 -21.10 25.36
N PHE A 202 -0.57 -21.31 24.06
CA PHE A 202 0.14 -22.45 23.47
C PHE A 202 1.57 -22.09 23.02
N MET A 203 1.93 -20.80 23.02
CA MET A 203 3.26 -20.32 22.64
C MET A 203 4.22 -20.28 23.84
N GLY A 204 5.47 -20.70 23.61
CA GLY A 204 6.58 -20.49 24.55
C GLY A 204 7.04 -19.03 24.59
N GLU A 205 7.86 -18.66 25.58
CA GLU A 205 8.31 -17.26 25.74
C GLU A 205 9.21 -16.79 24.58
N ASP A 206 10.07 -17.66 24.06
CA ASP A 206 10.92 -17.34 22.90
C ASP A 206 10.11 -17.04 21.65
N GLU A 207 9.06 -17.84 21.39
CA GLU A 207 8.13 -17.64 20.27
C GLU A 207 7.37 -16.31 20.45
N ARG A 208 6.81 -16.06 21.63
CA ARG A 208 6.18 -14.77 21.96
C ARG A 208 7.16 -13.60 21.80
N GLY A 209 8.43 -13.79 22.13
CA GLY A 209 9.49 -12.81 21.94
C GLY A 209 9.75 -12.53 20.46
N LEU A 210 9.76 -13.57 19.62
CA LEU A 210 9.89 -13.45 18.17
C LEU A 210 8.72 -12.67 17.56
N HIS A 211 7.48 -12.98 17.96
CA HIS A 211 6.29 -12.24 17.52
C HIS A 211 6.37 -10.75 17.90
N ARG A 212 6.80 -10.42 19.12
CA ARG A 212 7.00 -9.03 19.55
C ARG A 212 8.07 -8.31 18.71
N LYS A 213 9.19 -8.97 18.43
CA LYS A 213 10.25 -8.42 17.56
C LYS A 213 9.76 -8.22 16.13
N ALA A 214 9.02 -9.18 15.58
CA ALA A 214 8.42 -9.08 14.25
C ALA A 214 7.43 -7.91 14.17
N MET A 215 6.58 -7.73 15.18
CA MET A 215 5.67 -6.59 15.26
C MET A 215 6.41 -5.26 15.41
N ALA A 216 7.47 -5.20 16.21
CA ALA A 216 8.28 -3.99 16.36
C ALA A 216 9.08 -3.63 15.09
N ALA A 217 9.37 -4.62 14.23
CA ALA A 217 9.98 -4.39 12.93
C ALA A 217 8.99 -3.84 11.90
N PHE A 218 7.67 -3.93 12.16
CA PHE A 218 6.66 -3.22 11.39
C PHE A 218 6.73 -1.73 11.72
N GLY A 219 7.57 -1.04 10.97
CA GLY A 219 7.71 0.41 10.95
C GLY A 219 7.72 0.90 9.51
N GLY A 220 7.49 2.18 9.34
CA GLY A 220 7.57 2.84 8.04
C GLY A 220 7.80 4.32 8.23
N ILE A 221 8.09 5.01 7.13
CA ILE A 221 8.12 6.46 7.12
C ILE A 221 6.69 6.94 7.36
N ALA A 222 6.46 7.63 8.46
CA ALA A 222 5.15 8.23 8.71
C ALA A 222 4.87 9.28 7.62
N PRO A 223 3.62 9.44 7.16
CA PRO A 223 3.24 10.60 6.37
C PRO A 223 3.67 11.88 7.09
N SER A 224 4.16 12.86 6.33
CA SER A 224 4.48 14.15 6.91
C SER A 224 3.20 14.92 7.24
N TYR A 225 3.34 15.95 8.06
CA TYR A 225 2.25 16.85 8.39
C TYR A 225 2.79 18.27 8.50
N HIS A 226 1.89 19.23 8.37
CA HIS A 226 2.14 20.62 8.71
C HIS A 226 0.94 21.21 9.45
N ILE A 227 1.10 22.42 9.99
CA ILE A 227 0.04 23.14 10.68
C ILE A 227 -0.23 24.42 9.89
N GLU A 228 -1.48 24.62 9.49
CA GLU A 228 -1.94 25.88 8.91
C GLU A 228 -2.77 26.66 9.94
N LEU A 229 -2.68 27.98 9.87
CA LEU A 229 -3.50 28.89 10.67
C LEU A 229 -4.77 29.25 9.89
N LEU A 230 -5.87 28.58 10.23
CA LEU A 230 -7.23 28.92 9.79
C LEU A 230 -7.98 29.59 10.97
N ASP A 231 -9.24 29.25 11.20
CA ASP A 231 -9.98 29.71 12.39
C ASP A 231 -9.33 29.26 13.72
N LYS A 232 -8.58 28.14 13.68
CA LYS A 232 -7.72 27.63 14.75
C LYS A 232 -6.51 26.90 14.13
N PRO A 233 -5.39 26.72 14.87
CA PRO A 233 -4.30 25.88 14.43
C PRO A 233 -4.81 24.49 14.02
N THR A 234 -4.60 24.13 12.77
CA THR A 234 -5.19 22.94 12.15
C THR A 234 -4.09 22.10 11.52
N ILE A 235 -4.02 20.83 11.92
CA ILE A 235 -3.07 19.86 11.36
C ILE A 235 -3.53 19.39 9.98
N TYR A 236 -2.63 19.39 9.02
CA TYR A 236 -2.81 18.81 7.70
C TYR A 236 -1.90 17.61 7.54
N TRP A 237 -2.47 16.46 7.18
CA TRP A 237 -1.71 15.27 6.83
C TRP A 237 -1.37 15.26 5.34
N ASP A 238 -0.09 15.12 5.02
CA ASP A 238 0.41 15.12 3.65
C ASP A 238 0.76 13.69 3.22
N PHE A 239 -0.10 13.12 2.37
CA PHE A 239 0.12 11.78 1.83
C PHE A 239 0.78 11.89 0.46
N HIS A 240 2.02 11.44 0.39
CA HIS A 240 2.81 11.44 -0.84
C HIS A 240 2.90 10.07 -1.51
N SER A 241 2.37 9.05 -0.85
CA SER A 241 2.36 7.67 -1.30
C SER A 241 1.11 6.96 -0.79
N LEU A 242 0.45 6.20 -1.67
CA LEU A 242 -0.67 5.35 -1.30
C LEU A 242 -0.24 4.23 -0.34
N LEU A 243 0.98 3.71 -0.49
CA LEU A 243 1.58 2.72 0.40
C LEU A 243 1.61 3.23 1.84
N LEU A 244 2.19 4.41 2.05
CA LEU A 244 2.31 5.00 3.39
C LEU A 244 0.93 5.32 3.97
N GLY A 245 -0.01 5.76 3.12
CA GLY A 245 -1.40 5.93 3.50
C GLY A 245 -2.03 4.64 4.01
N ILE A 246 -1.98 3.57 3.21
CA ILE A 246 -2.53 2.26 3.57
C ILE A 246 -1.86 1.73 4.84
N GLN A 247 -0.54 1.85 4.96
CA GLN A 247 0.21 1.40 6.12
C GLN A 247 -0.20 2.14 7.41
N MET A 248 -0.41 3.45 7.34
CA MET A 248 -0.88 4.25 8.48
C MET A 248 -2.31 3.87 8.86
N MET A 249 -3.21 3.75 7.89
CA MET A 249 -4.60 3.36 8.13
C MET A 249 -4.70 1.94 8.69
N PHE A 250 -3.90 1.02 8.17
CA PHE A 250 -3.77 -0.34 8.68
C PHE A 250 -3.28 -0.34 10.13
N SER A 251 -2.25 0.46 10.47
CA SER A 251 -1.77 0.60 11.85
C SER A 251 -2.89 1.00 12.81
N PHE A 252 -3.72 1.99 12.44
CA PHE A 252 -4.86 2.39 13.27
C PHE A 252 -5.92 1.30 13.38
N MET A 253 -6.24 0.61 12.29
CA MET A 253 -7.19 -0.50 12.30
C MET A 253 -6.70 -1.71 13.11
N LEU A 254 -5.38 -1.90 13.19
CA LEU A 254 -4.77 -3.01 13.93
C LEU A 254 -4.86 -2.79 15.45
N VAL A 255 -4.81 -1.53 15.91
CA VAL A 255 -4.89 -1.17 17.34
C VAL A 255 -6.30 -0.79 17.79
N ASP A 256 -7.28 -0.76 16.88
CA ASP A 256 -8.68 -0.46 17.20
C ASP A 256 -9.37 -1.65 17.88
N SER A 257 -9.69 -1.49 19.17
CA SER A 257 -10.38 -2.50 19.97
C SER A 257 -11.88 -2.58 19.71
N ASP A 258 -12.50 -1.51 19.20
CA ASP A 258 -13.94 -1.42 19.00
C ASP A 258 -14.35 -2.13 17.71
N GLN A 259 -13.55 -1.96 16.66
CA GLN A 259 -13.73 -2.61 15.35
C GLN A 259 -12.47 -3.38 14.93
N PRO A 260 -12.16 -4.50 15.60
CA PRO A 260 -10.90 -5.21 15.37
C PRO A 260 -10.89 -5.91 14.02
N LEU A 261 -9.72 -5.92 13.37
CA LEU A 261 -9.42 -6.77 12.22
C LEU A 261 -9.44 -8.26 12.63
N ARG A 262 -10.07 -9.11 11.81
CA ARG A 262 -10.23 -10.54 12.09
C ARG A 262 -10.05 -11.41 10.85
N LEU A 263 -9.66 -12.66 11.08
CA LEU A 263 -9.67 -13.72 10.08
C LEU A 263 -10.94 -14.56 10.18
N CYS A 264 -11.62 -14.75 9.05
CA CYS A 264 -12.81 -15.60 8.99
C CYS A 264 -12.43 -17.07 9.21
N LYS A 265 -13.05 -17.73 10.21
CA LYS A 265 -12.78 -19.15 10.51
C LYS A 265 -13.13 -20.12 9.37
N HIS A 266 -13.91 -19.69 8.38
CA HIS A 266 -14.27 -20.53 7.24
C HIS A 266 -13.34 -20.33 6.04
N CYS A 267 -13.16 -19.09 5.59
CA CYS A 267 -12.47 -18.77 4.34
C CYS A 267 -11.15 -18.02 4.52
N GLN A 268 -10.72 -17.75 5.76
CA GLN A 268 -9.50 -17.00 6.10
C GLN A 268 -9.45 -15.55 5.59
N LYS A 269 -10.54 -15.05 4.97
CA LYS A 269 -10.67 -13.66 4.56
C LYS A 269 -10.57 -12.72 5.77
N VAL A 270 -9.80 -11.65 5.61
CA VAL A 270 -9.72 -10.52 6.55
C VAL A 270 -10.99 -9.69 6.48
N PHE A 271 -11.57 -9.37 7.63
CA PHE A 271 -12.75 -8.54 7.75
C PHE A 271 -12.73 -7.72 9.06
N LEU A 272 -13.51 -6.63 9.09
CA LEU A 272 -13.76 -5.90 10.33
C LEU A 272 -14.83 -6.62 11.16
N GLY A 273 -14.49 -6.95 12.40
CA GLY A 273 -15.44 -7.50 13.34
C GLY A 273 -16.45 -6.45 13.79
N SER A 274 -17.74 -6.71 13.59
CA SER A 274 -18.81 -5.87 14.16
C SER A 274 -18.90 -5.93 15.69
N ARG A 275 -18.19 -6.89 16.30
CA ARG A 275 -18.12 -7.14 17.74
C ARG A 275 -16.88 -7.95 18.10
N SER A 276 -16.51 -7.94 19.38
CA SER A 276 -15.31 -8.58 19.93
C SER A 276 -15.26 -10.12 19.77
N ASN A 277 -16.38 -10.78 19.46
CA ASN A 277 -16.44 -12.23 19.26
C ASN A 277 -16.83 -12.64 17.82
N ALA A 278 -16.79 -11.70 16.86
CA ALA A 278 -17.09 -12.01 15.47
C ALA A 278 -16.07 -13.04 14.93
N ALA A 279 -16.57 -14.17 14.39
CA ALA A 279 -15.71 -15.27 13.91
C ALA A 279 -15.83 -15.54 12.41
N PHE A 280 -16.82 -14.93 11.74
CA PHE A 280 -17.14 -15.16 10.34
C PHE A 280 -17.41 -13.83 9.65
N CYS A 281 -16.90 -13.67 8.43
CA CYS A 281 -17.10 -12.46 7.63
C CYS A 281 -18.53 -12.32 7.06
N SER A 282 -19.32 -13.39 7.06
CA SER A 282 -20.70 -13.38 6.57
C SER A 282 -21.55 -14.50 7.20
N PRO A 283 -22.90 -14.35 7.21
CA PRO A 283 -23.81 -15.43 7.59
C PRO A 283 -23.62 -16.69 6.74
N ARG A 284 -23.30 -16.53 5.45
CA ARG A 284 -22.99 -17.64 4.53
C ARG A 284 -21.80 -18.46 5.02
N CYS A 285 -20.69 -17.80 5.38
CA CYS A 285 -19.51 -18.48 5.92
C CYS A 285 -19.81 -19.22 7.24
N LYS A 286 -20.64 -18.62 8.11
CA LYS A 286 -21.07 -19.26 9.36
C LYS A 286 -21.86 -20.54 9.07
N ASN A 287 -22.84 -20.47 8.17
CA ASN A 287 -23.69 -21.60 7.81
C ASN A 287 -22.88 -22.73 7.17
N GLN A 288 -22.00 -22.42 6.22
CA GLN A 288 -21.11 -23.40 5.60
C GLN A 288 -20.21 -24.10 6.62
N CYS A 289 -19.59 -23.34 7.52
CA CYS A 289 -18.76 -23.92 8.59
C CYS A 289 -19.55 -24.88 9.49
N ASN A 290 -20.79 -24.54 9.85
CA ASN A 290 -21.64 -25.41 10.66
C ASN A 290 -22.04 -26.70 9.93
N VAL A 291 -22.34 -26.61 8.63
CA VAL A 291 -22.64 -27.80 7.79
C VAL A 291 -21.44 -28.75 7.74
N TYR A 292 -20.23 -28.23 7.51
CA TYR A 292 -19.01 -29.06 7.51
C TYR A 292 -18.76 -29.74 8.86
N LYS A 293 -18.96 -29.02 9.97
CA LYS A 293 -18.85 -29.59 11.32
C LYS A 293 -19.89 -30.69 11.58
N SER A 294 -21.12 -30.51 11.13
CA SER A 294 -22.18 -31.52 11.30
C SER A 294 -21.88 -32.79 10.49
N ARG A 295 -21.41 -32.65 9.24
CA ARG A 295 -21.06 -33.78 8.39
C ARG A 295 -19.83 -34.55 8.90
N GLY A 296 -18.82 -33.83 9.40
CA GLY A 296 -17.64 -34.46 10.00
C GLY A 296 -17.95 -35.27 11.26
N LYS A 297 -18.98 -34.88 12.04
CA LYS A 297 -19.46 -35.67 13.18
C LYS A 297 -20.19 -36.94 12.76
N ASN A 298 -20.97 -36.88 11.67
CA ASN A 298 -21.70 -38.05 11.16
C ASN A 298 -20.79 -39.09 10.48
N ASN A 299 -19.61 -38.70 10.00
CA ASN A 299 -18.64 -39.61 9.39
C ASN A 299 -17.67 -40.26 10.41
N ASN A 300 -17.69 -39.83 11.68
CA ASN A 300 -16.86 -40.37 12.76
C ASN A 300 -17.69 -41.24 13.74
N ILE A 301 -18.86 -41.72 13.30
CA ILE A 301 -19.70 -42.74 13.94
C ILE A 301 -19.75 -43.92 12.98
#